data_AF-A0A1X0G8L7-F1
#
_entry.id   AF-A0A1X0G8L7-F1
#
_cell.length_a   1.000
_cell.length_b   1.000
_cell.length_c   1.000
_cell.angle_alpha   90.00
_cell.angle_beta   90.00
_cell.angle_gamma   90.00
#
_symmetry.space_group_name_H-M   'P 1'
#
loop_
_entity.id
_entity.type
_entity.pdbx_description
1 polymer ?
#
loop_
_entity_poly.entity_id
_entity_poly.type
_entity_poly.pdbx_seq_one_letter_code
_entity_poly.pdbx_strand_id
1 'polypeptide(L)'
;MMPDARLPDNRVPVLLSAHEEELIAKDAAAIREYLRGRGRAEATPDAVAATLLRTRRVRRHRALVRAADRSELEAGLCALADNRQHPLVTRSSQSARPRTAFVFPGQGNQWPSLGAAAPRRQTACRAAPPHGGAAVAAAGLPGP
;
A
#
# COMPACT_ATOMS: atom_id res chain seq x y z
N MET A 1 -18.31 -6.40 -3.75
CA MET A 1 -17.76 -5.05 -3.51
C MET A 1 -16.34 -5.24 -3.03
N MET A 2 -15.34 -5.01 -3.88
CA MET A 2 -13.94 -5.10 -3.46
C MET A 2 -13.68 -3.93 -2.51
N PRO A 3 -13.03 -4.14 -1.35
CA PRO A 3 -12.64 -3.01 -0.52
C PRO A 3 -11.82 -2.06 -1.41
N ASP A 4 -12.13 -0.77 -1.32
CA ASP A 4 -11.31 0.30 -1.91
C ASP A 4 -9.93 0.19 -1.25
N ALA A 5 -9.07 -0.67 -1.81
CA ALA A 5 -7.76 -1.00 -1.27
C ALA A 5 -6.76 0.10 -1.64
N ARG A 6 -7.23 1.35 -1.73
CA ARG A 6 -6.38 2.49 -1.98
C ARG A 6 -5.52 2.72 -0.75
N LEU A 7 -4.27 3.04 -1.02
CA LEU A 7 -3.33 3.45 0.01
C LEU A 7 -3.72 4.85 0.53
N PRO A 8 -3.22 5.28 1.69
CA PRO A 8 -3.54 6.59 2.27
C PRO A 8 -3.25 7.79 1.34
N ASP A 9 -2.34 7.61 0.38
CA ASP A 9 -1.99 8.55 -0.67
C ASP A 9 -2.85 8.39 -1.95
N ASN A 10 -4.00 7.72 -1.85
CA ASN A 10 -4.99 7.48 -2.92
C ASN A 10 -4.50 6.63 -4.11
N ARG A 11 -3.31 6.05 -4.01
CA ARG A 11 -2.72 5.15 -5.01
C ARG A 11 -3.26 3.73 -4.89
N VAL A 12 -3.37 3.05 -6.03
CA VAL A 12 -3.74 1.65 -6.10
C VAL A 12 -2.50 0.76 -5.92
N PRO A 13 -2.54 -0.23 -5.02
CA PRO A 13 -1.48 -1.23 -4.89
C PRO A 13 -1.62 -2.30 -5.98
N VAL A 14 -0.70 -2.31 -6.95
CA VAL A 14 -0.61 -3.34 -7.99
C VAL A 14 0.45 -4.36 -7.60
N LEU A 15 0.02 -5.56 -7.21
CA LEU A 15 0.90 -6.64 -6.75
C LEU A 15 1.30 -7.56 -7.91
N LEU A 16 2.60 -7.66 -8.15
CA LEU A 16 3.21 -8.71 -8.94
C LEU A 16 3.82 -9.74 -8.00
N SER A 17 3.69 -11.02 -8.31
CA SER A 17 4.36 -12.06 -7.55
C SER A 17 4.76 -13.23 -8.42
N ALA A 18 5.93 -13.80 -8.14
CA ALA A 18 6.47 -14.92 -8.86
C ALA A 18 7.16 -15.91 -7.91
N HIS A 19 7.38 -17.12 -8.42
CA HIS A 19 8.13 -18.12 -7.69
C HIS A 19 9.63 -17.91 -7.79
N GLU A 20 10.15 -17.16 -8.77
CA GLU A 20 11.56 -16.73 -8.83
C GLU A 20 11.64 -15.21 -9.01
N GLU A 21 12.75 -14.60 -8.60
CA GLU A 21 12.90 -13.14 -8.65
C GLU A 21 12.96 -12.61 -10.09
N GLU A 22 13.69 -13.26 -11.00
CA GLU A 22 13.83 -12.76 -12.38
C GLU A 22 12.50 -12.79 -13.15
N LEU A 23 11.57 -13.64 -12.71
CA LEU A 23 10.23 -13.72 -13.31
C LEU A 23 9.39 -12.47 -13.02
N ILE A 24 9.69 -11.72 -11.96
CA ILE A 24 9.03 -10.43 -11.71
C ILE A 24 9.33 -9.45 -12.84
N ALA A 25 10.58 -9.38 -13.30
CA ALA A 25 10.98 -8.50 -14.40
C ALA A 25 10.29 -8.90 -15.71
N LYS A 26 10.20 -10.21 -15.98
CA LYS A 26 9.49 -10.74 -17.16
C LYS A 26 7.99 -10.44 -17.13
N ASP A 27 7.31 -10.69 -15.99
CA ASP A 27 5.90 -10.37 -15.81
C ASP A 27 5.67 -8.85 -15.96
N ALA A 28 6.55 -8.02 -15.41
CA ALA A 28 6.44 -6.57 -15.52
C ALA A 28 6.55 -6.08 -16.97
N ALA A 29 7.50 -6.63 -17.75
CA ALA A 29 7.64 -6.34 -19.17
C ALA A 29 6.38 -6.77 -19.96
N ALA A 30 5.87 -7.97 -19.70
CA ALA A 30 4.68 -8.49 -20.37
C ALA A 30 3.43 -7.65 -20.09
N ILE A 31 3.22 -7.25 -18.83
CA ILE A 31 2.11 -6.37 -18.45
C ILE A 31 2.27 -5.00 -19.13
N ARG A 32 3.48 -4.45 -19.20
CA ARG A 32 3.72 -3.16 -19.87
C ARG A 32 3.38 -3.22 -21.37
N GLU A 33 3.76 -4.29 -22.06
CA GLU A 33 3.37 -4.48 -23.46
C GLU A 33 1.86 -4.65 -23.62
N TYR A 34 1.21 -5.39 -22.71
CA TYR A 34 -0.25 -5.48 -22.68
C TYR A 34 -0.91 -4.10 -22.52
N LEU A 35 -0.38 -3.23 -21.66
CA LEU A 35 -0.90 -1.87 -21.48
C LEU A 35 -0.74 -1.05 -22.77
N ARG A 36 0.41 -1.13 -23.44
CA ARG A 36 0.66 -0.41 -24.70
C ARG A 36 -0.32 -0.80 -25.81
N GLY A 37 -0.69 -2.08 -25.88
CA GLY A 37 -1.67 -2.58 -26.87
C GLY A 37 -3.14 -2.23 -26.58
N ARG A 38 -3.45 -1.64 -25.41
CA ARG A 38 -4.82 -1.33 -24.97
C ARG A 38 -5.09 0.16 -24.88
N GLY A 39 -6.32 0.57 -25.20
CA GLY A 39 -6.79 1.94 -25.04
C GLY A 39 -6.72 2.42 -23.58
N ARG A 40 -6.49 3.73 -23.39
CA ARG A 40 -6.33 4.32 -22.03
C ARG A 40 -7.52 4.08 -21.09
N ALA A 41 -8.73 3.95 -21.63
CA ALA A 41 -9.95 3.76 -20.84
C ALA A 41 -10.06 2.37 -20.18
N GLU A 42 -9.45 1.33 -20.77
CA GLU A 42 -9.59 -0.06 -20.29
C GLU A 42 -8.46 -0.49 -19.34
N ALA A 43 -7.32 0.22 -19.40
CA ALA A 43 -6.06 -0.19 -18.77
C ALA A 43 -5.71 0.68 -17.55
N THR A 44 -6.67 0.87 -16.65
CA THR A 44 -6.46 1.62 -15.40
C THR A 44 -5.72 0.79 -14.35
N PRO A 45 -5.00 1.42 -13.40
CA PRO A 45 -4.35 0.69 -12.30
C PRO A 45 -5.31 -0.20 -11.51
N ASP A 46 -6.53 0.27 -11.26
CA ASP A 46 -7.59 -0.51 -10.60
C ASP A 46 -7.94 -1.79 -11.37
N ALA A 47 -8.14 -1.70 -12.69
CA ALA A 47 -8.48 -2.85 -13.52
C ALA A 47 -7.35 -3.88 -13.56
N VAL A 48 -6.10 -3.42 -13.63
CA VAL A 48 -4.90 -4.28 -13.62
C VAL A 48 -4.76 -4.97 -12.26
N ALA A 49 -4.85 -4.23 -11.16
CA ALA A 49 -4.76 -4.77 -9.81
C ALA A 49 -5.84 -5.84 -9.57
N ALA A 50 -7.09 -5.54 -9.90
CA ALA A 50 -8.21 -6.46 -9.75
C ALA A 50 -8.01 -7.74 -10.58
N THR A 51 -7.49 -7.61 -11.80
CA THR A 51 -7.21 -8.76 -12.68
C THR A 51 -6.10 -9.65 -12.11
N LEU A 52 -4.99 -9.06 -11.68
CA LEU A 52 -3.87 -9.83 -11.09
C LEU A 52 -4.29 -10.55 -9.82
N LEU A 53 -5.02 -9.87 -8.93
CA LEU A 53 -5.53 -10.45 -7.68
C LEU A 53 -6.51 -11.60 -7.91
N ARG A 54 -7.38 -11.48 -8.93
CA ARG A 54 -8.38 -12.51 -9.24
C ARG A 54 -7.78 -13.73 -9.94
N THR A 55 -6.76 -13.54 -10.76
CA THR A 55 -6.26 -14.60 -11.67
C THR A 55 -5.03 -15.33 -11.14
N ARG A 56 -4.26 -14.72 -10.22
CA ARG A 56 -2.99 -15.28 -9.77
C ARG A 56 -2.98 -15.55 -8.27
N ARG A 57 -2.47 -16.74 -7.89
CA ARG A 57 -2.08 -17.00 -6.50
C ARG A 57 -0.80 -16.24 -6.18
N VAL A 58 -0.80 -15.55 -5.03
CA VAL A 58 0.38 -14.82 -4.55
C VAL A 58 1.53 -15.80 -4.24
N ARG A 59 2.72 -15.50 -4.75
CA ARG A 59 3.94 -16.31 -4.60
C ARG A 59 4.98 -15.60 -3.72
N ARG A 60 6.13 -16.27 -3.51
CA ARG A 60 7.16 -15.87 -2.53
C ARG A 60 7.85 -14.54 -2.88
N HIS A 61 8.26 -14.37 -4.14
CA HIS A 61 8.84 -13.12 -4.61
C HIS A 61 7.69 -12.19 -4.98
N ARG A 62 7.70 -10.98 -4.42
CA ARG A 62 6.62 -10.01 -4.53
C ARG A 62 7.20 -8.65 -4.86
N ALA A 63 6.55 -7.94 -5.77
CA ALA A 63 6.78 -6.54 -6.03
C ALA A 63 5.45 -5.79 -6.03
N LEU A 64 5.38 -4.69 -5.31
CA LEU A 64 4.22 -3.83 -5.21
C LEU A 64 4.53 -2.52 -5.93
N VAL A 65 3.74 -2.17 -6.94
CA VAL A 65 3.76 -0.85 -7.59
C VAL A 65 2.59 -0.05 -7.05
N ARG A 66 2.84 1.15 -6.54
CA ARG A 66 1.81 2.08 -6.10
C ARG A 66 1.56 3.07 -7.23
N ALA A 67 0.35 3.10 -7.78
CA ALA A 67 0.06 3.97 -8.92
C ALA A 67 -1.28 4.68 -8.75
N ALA A 68 -1.28 6.00 -8.92
CA ALA A 68 -2.48 6.83 -9.03
C ALA A 68 -3.09 6.76 -10.43
N ASP A 69 -2.24 6.63 -11.45
CA ASP A 69 -2.61 6.62 -12.85
C ASP A 69 -1.76 5.65 -13.67
N ARG A 70 -2.08 5.56 -14.96
CA ARG A 70 -1.41 4.67 -15.91
C ARG A 70 0.07 5.02 -16.12
N SER A 71 0.44 6.30 -16.08
CA SER A 71 1.82 6.73 -16.29
C SER A 71 2.71 6.29 -15.12
N GLU A 72 2.23 6.46 -13.89
CA GLU A 72 2.93 5.95 -12.70
C GLU A 72 3.07 4.43 -12.73
N LEU A 73 2.03 3.72 -13.17
CA LEU A 73 2.06 2.26 -13.34
C LEU A 73 3.10 1.84 -14.38
N GLU A 74 3.09 2.44 -15.57
CA GLU A 74 4.04 2.13 -16.65
C GLU A 74 5.48 2.42 -16.22
N ALA A 75 5.74 3.53 -15.52
CA ALA A 75 7.05 3.87 -14.98
C ALA A 75 7.54 2.82 -13.96
N GLY A 76 6.68 2.42 -13.02
CA GLY A 76 6.98 1.38 -12.04
C GLY A 76 7.25 0.01 -12.68
N LEU A 77 6.45 -0.39 -13.67
CA LEU A 77 6.65 -1.63 -14.43
C LEU A 77 7.94 -1.59 -15.24
N CYS A 78 8.30 -0.44 -15.82
CA CYS A 78 9.58 -0.26 -16.51
C CYS A 78 10.76 -0.46 -15.56
N ALA A 79 10.71 0.17 -14.38
CA ALA A 79 11.75 0.00 -13.38
C ALA A 79 11.87 -1.46 -12.90
N LEU A 80 10.75 -2.18 -12.75
CA LEU A 80 10.77 -3.61 -12.44
C LEU A 80 11.38 -4.45 -13.57
N ALA A 81 11.01 -4.18 -14.82
CA ALA A 81 11.55 -4.89 -15.99
C ALA A 81 13.06 -4.68 -16.14
N ASP A 82 13.55 -3.47 -15.87
CA ASP A 82 14.97 -3.11 -15.93
C ASP A 82 15.74 -3.45 -14.64
N ASN A 83 15.07 -4.05 -13.66
CA ASN A 83 15.59 -4.31 -12.32
C ASN A 83 16.15 -3.08 -11.59
N ARG A 84 15.62 -1.88 -11.85
CA ARG A 84 16.02 -0.60 -11.23
C ARG A 84 15.19 -0.27 -10.00
N GLN A 85 15.76 0.54 -9.11
CA GLN A 85 15.01 1.12 -7.98
C GLN A 85 14.01 2.18 -8.47
N HIS A 86 12.88 2.29 -7.79
CA HIS A 86 11.86 3.30 -8.09
C HIS A 86 11.09 3.66 -6.82
N PRO A 87 10.81 4.95 -6.53
CA PRO A 87 10.18 5.37 -5.28
C PRO A 87 8.79 4.78 -5.04
N LEU A 88 8.06 4.48 -6.12
CA LEU A 88 6.73 3.88 -6.05
C LEU A 88 6.73 2.33 -6.03
N VAL A 89 7.91 1.70 -6.02
CA VAL A 89 8.05 0.24 -6.08
C VAL A 89 8.64 -0.28 -4.78
N THR A 90 8.05 -1.36 -4.26
CA THR A 90 8.55 -2.07 -3.08
C THR A 90 8.68 -3.55 -3.39
N ARG A 91 9.81 -4.18 -3.04
CA ARG A 91 10.06 -5.61 -3.28
C ARG A 91 10.11 -6.36 -1.94
N SER A 92 9.67 -7.61 -1.95
CA SER A 92 9.74 -8.50 -0.80
C SER A 92 9.92 -9.94 -1.26
N SER A 93 10.91 -10.61 -0.71
CA SER A 93 11.19 -12.05 -0.93
C SER A 93 11.12 -12.86 0.37
N GLN A 94 10.76 -12.22 1.49
CA GLN A 94 10.88 -12.83 2.80
C GLN A 94 9.85 -13.95 2.99
N SER A 95 10.35 -15.17 3.20
CA SER A 95 9.56 -16.39 3.40
C SER A 95 9.26 -16.69 4.86
N ALA A 96 9.88 -15.98 5.81
CA ALA A 96 9.62 -16.17 7.23
C ALA A 96 8.22 -15.64 7.58
N ARG A 97 7.48 -16.40 8.40
CA ARG A 97 6.24 -15.89 9.02
C ARG A 97 6.58 -14.55 9.69
N PRO A 98 5.95 -13.42 9.30
CA PRO A 98 6.28 -12.14 9.90
C PRO A 98 5.99 -12.23 11.40
N ARG A 99 7.01 -11.97 12.22
CA ARG A 99 6.80 -11.68 13.64
C ARG A 99 6.43 -10.22 13.73
N THR A 100 5.17 -9.94 14.01
CA THR A 100 4.68 -8.57 14.18
C THR A 100 4.93 -8.12 15.61
N ALA A 101 5.67 -7.03 15.79
CA ALA A 101 5.74 -6.29 17.04
C ALA A 101 5.16 -4.89 16.81
N PHE A 102 4.38 -4.37 17.76
CA PHE A 102 3.90 -2.99 17.74
C PHE A 102 4.81 -2.16 18.64
N VAL A 103 5.40 -1.10 18.11
CA VAL A 103 6.21 -0.14 18.87
C VAL A 103 5.34 1.07 19.17
N PHE A 104 5.14 1.35 20.45
CA PHE A 104 4.43 2.55 20.91
C PHE A 104 5.47 3.59 21.30
N PRO A 105 5.55 4.74 20.60
CA PRO A 105 6.49 5.79 20.96
C PRO A 105 6.12 6.36 22.34
N GLY A 106 7.13 6.68 23.14
CA GLY A 106 6.96 7.35 24.42
C GLY A 106 6.58 8.83 24.26
N GLN A 107 6.58 9.56 25.37
CA GLN A 107 6.38 11.01 25.39
C GLN A 107 7.55 11.74 24.69
N GLY A 108 7.25 12.80 23.94
CA GLY A 108 8.26 13.69 23.33
C GLY A 108 8.38 13.63 21.80
N ASN A 109 7.85 12.59 21.14
CA ASN A 109 7.86 12.48 19.67
C ASN A 109 6.59 13.05 19.00
N GLN A 110 5.79 13.81 19.74
CA GLN A 110 4.56 14.40 19.24
C GLN A 110 4.83 15.83 18.77
N TRP A 111 4.38 16.17 17.56
CA TRP A 111 4.31 17.56 17.09
C TRP A 111 2.88 18.09 17.22
N PRO A 112 2.71 19.43 17.36
CA PRO A 112 1.38 20.03 17.36
C PRO A 112 0.53 19.52 16.19
N SER A 113 -0.72 19.14 16.47
CA SER A 113 -1.67 18.59 15.49
C SER A 113 -1.37 17.17 14.97
N LEU A 114 -0.46 16.40 15.58
CA LEU A 114 -0.32 14.97 15.30
C LEU A 114 -1.69 14.27 15.46
N GLY A 115 -2.19 13.65 14.40
CA GLY A 115 -3.52 13.01 14.35
C GLY A 115 -4.66 13.86 13.79
N ALA A 116 -4.51 15.18 13.68
CA ALA A 116 -5.55 16.07 13.17
C ALA A 116 -5.75 15.97 11.64
N ALA A 117 -4.67 15.66 10.90
CA ALA A 117 -4.71 15.47 9.45
C ALA A 117 -5.04 14.02 9.03
N ALA A 118 -5.20 13.10 9.99
CA ALA A 118 -5.58 11.73 9.67
C ALA A 118 -6.99 11.73 9.05
N PRO A 119 -7.18 11.18 7.84
CA PRO A 119 -8.50 11.20 7.20
C PRO A 119 -9.51 10.45 8.08
N ARG A 120 -10.67 11.08 8.34
CA ARG A 120 -11.81 10.55 9.13
C ARG A 120 -12.42 9.24 8.60
N ARG A 121 -11.83 8.61 7.59
CA ARG A 121 -12.39 7.50 6.81
C ARG A 121 -12.01 6.10 7.28
N GLN A 122 -11.12 5.95 8.27
CA GLN A 122 -10.82 4.64 8.84
C GLN A 122 -11.72 4.39 10.07
N THR A 123 -12.87 3.75 9.86
CA THR A 123 -13.79 3.36 10.93
C THR A 123 -13.14 2.52 12.03
N ALA A 124 -12.07 1.78 11.71
CA ALA A 124 -11.29 1.02 12.68
C ALA A 124 -10.51 1.90 13.69
N CYS A 125 -10.07 3.10 13.28
CA CYS A 125 -9.36 4.03 14.18
C CYS A 125 -10.33 4.69 15.19
N ARG A 126 -11.62 4.81 14.83
CA ARG A 126 -12.67 5.37 15.69
C ARG A 126 -13.15 4.39 16.78
N ALA A 127 -12.96 3.09 16.60
CA ALA A 127 -13.53 2.06 17.47
C ALA A 127 -12.81 1.91 18.82
N ALA A 128 -11.63 2.51 19.00
CA ALA A 128 -11.02 2.64 20.31
C ALA A 128 -11.63 3.84 21.04
N PRO A 129 -12.43 3.66 22.10
CA PRO A 129 -12.87 4.79 22.90
C PRO A 129 -11.64 5.49 23.50
N PRO A 130 -11.64 6.82 23.66
CA PRO A 130 -10.56 7.53 24.34
C PRO A 130 -10.54 7.09 25.81
N HIS A 131 -9.78 6.03 26.10
CA HIS A 131 -9.61 5.53 27.47
C HIS A 131 -8.90 6.54 28.39
N GLY A 132 -8.35 7.64 27.84
CA GLY A 132 -7.67 8.70 28.60
C GLY A 132 -8.56 9.84 29.09
N GLY A 133 -9.72 10.11 28.48
CA GLY A 133 -10.51 11.31 28.82
C GLY A 133 -11.23 11.19 30.17
N ALA A 134 -11.76 10.00 30.45
CA ALA A 134 -12.50 9.74 31.69
C ALA A 134 -11.59 9.77 32.94
N ALA A 135 -10.33 9.35 32.81
CA ALA A 135 -9.36 9.36 33.89
C ALA A 135 -8.87 10.78 34.23
N VAL A 136 -8.70 11.65 33.23
CA VAL A 136 -8.30 13.05 33.43
C VAL A 136 -9.43 13.86 34.07
N ALA A 137 -10.67 13.67 33.62
CA ALA A 137 -11.85 14.30 34.22
C ALA A 137 -12.09 13.84 35.68
N ALA A 138 -11.84 12.57 35.99
CA ALA A 138 -11.94 12.05 37.36
C ALA A 138 -10.80 12.53 38.28
N ALA A 139 -9.67 12.96 37.73
CA ALA A 139 -8.51 13.45 38.48
C ALA A 139 -8.55 14.97 38.77
N GLY A 140 -9.56 15.70 38.30
CA GLY A 140 -9.69 17.14 38.54
C GLY A 140 -8.59 18.01 37.92
N LEU A 141 -7.78 17.44 37.02
CA LEU A 141 -6.74 18.17 36.31
C LEU A 141 -7.36 18.90 35.11
N PRO A 142 -7.00 20.18 34.88
CA PRO A 142 -7.44 20.86 33.67
C PRO A 142 -6.95 20.08 32.45
N GLY A 143 -7.89 19.76 31.54
CA GLY A 143 -7.54 19.22 30.23
C GLY A 143 -6.70 20.23 29.44
N PRO A 144 -5.86 19.74 28.52
CA PRO A 144 -5.06 20.62 27.66
C PRO A 144 -5.93 21.51 26.76
#